data_AF-A0A371YWW9-F1
#
_entry.id   AF-A0A371YWW9-F1
#
_cell.length_a   1.000
_cell.length_b   1.000
_cell.length_c   1.000
_cell.angle_alpha   90.00
_cell.angle_beta   90.00
_cell.angle_gamma   90.00
#
_symmetry.space_group_name_H-M   'P 1'
#
loop_
_entity.id
_entity.type
_entity.pdbx_description
1 polymer ?
#
loop_
_entity_poly.entity_id
_entity_poly.type
_entity_poly.pdbx_seq_one_letter_code
_entity_poly.pdbx_strand_id
1 'polypeptide(L)'
;MRHACSFMCQCQIIFLFTPIACISGAPMPRLFLCRRHGWWRDMAQHEEDALHTFVWRTLTMLLPDDAVPWSSENRRNGAREGARRKARGCIPGIPDMAVHYRGRVLYIELKASKGTVSREQRALHARLRAAGFKVGVCQSLDQVLEFLRENGVPVAGKVMA
;
A
#
# COMPACT_ATOMS: atom_id res chain seq x y z
N MET A 1 -42.64 16.97 -32.67
CA MET A 1 -41.93 18.05 -31.94
C MET A 1 -40.79 17.44 -31.13
N ARG A 2 -39.61 18.10 -31.14
CA ARG A 2 -38.49 18.11 -30.15
C ARG A 2 -38.43 17.03 -29.05
N HIS A 3 -37.28 16.48 -28.65
CA HIS A 3 -35.92 16.35 -29.22
C HIS A 3 -35.16 15.31 -28.36
N ALA A 4 -34.29 14.49 -28.95
CA ALA A 4 -33.29 13.73 -28.18
C ALA A 4 -32.15 14.66 -27.72
N CYS A 5 -31.53 14.36 -26.57
CA CYS A 5 -30.34 15.05 -26.11
C CYS A 5 -29.34 14.05 -25.50
N SER A 6 -28.53 13.45 -26.37
CA SER A 6 -27.28 12.78 -25.98
C SER A 6 -26.15 13.80 -26.17
N PHE A 7 -25.35 14.06 -25.13
CA PHE A 7 -24.19 14.92 -25.23
C PHE A 7 -22.91 14.16 -24.91
N MET A 8 -22.24 13.72 -25.97
CA MET A 8 -20.83 13.31 -25.94
C MET A 8 -19.97 14.52 -25.57
N CYS A 9 -19.14 14.37 -24.52
CA CYS A 9 -18.18 15.39 -24.12
C CYS A 9 -16.88 15.21 -24.93
N GLN A 10 -16.77 15.89 -26.06
CA GLN A 10 -15.49 16.05 -26.77
C GLN A 10 -14.71 17.23 -26.17
N CYS A 11 -13.77 16.94 -25.27
CA CYS A 11 -12.71 17.90 -24.94
C CYS A 11 -11.59 17.80 -25.98
N GLN A 12 -11.64 18.65 -27.00
CA GLN A 12 -10.48 18.86 -27.87
C GLN A 12 -9.40 19.64 -27.11
N ILE A 13 -8.18 19.11 -27.10
CA ILE A 13 -6.99 19.78 -26.60
C ILE A 13 -6.50 20.74 -27.70
N ILE A 14 -6.43 22.03 -27.39
CA ILE A 14 -5.73 23.02 -28.23
C ILE A 14 -4.70 23.73 -27.35
N PHE A 15 -3.42 23.45 -27.64
CA PHE A 15 -2.27 24.17 -27.10
C PHE A 15 -1.88 25.28 -28.09
N LEU A 16 -1.90 26.55 -27.66
CA LEU A 16 -1.28 27.67 -28.40
C LEU A 16 -0.67 28.73 -27.46
N PHE A 17 0.38 29.40 -27.95
CA PHE A 17 1.33 30.26 -27.21
C PHE A 17 1.16 31.77 -27.56
N THR A 18 1.50 32.76 -26.71
CA THR A 18 1.89 32.69 -25.28
C THR A 18 1.25 33.79 -24.39
N PRO A 19 1.65 35.09 -24.39
CA PRO A 19 1.50 35.87 -23.14
C PRO A 19 0.87 37.27 -23.29
N ILE A 20 -0.15 37.58 -22.48
CA ILE A 20 -0.52 38.97 -22.18
C ILE A 20 -0.62 39.13 -20.66
N ALA A 21 0.23 40.00 -20.11
CA ALA A 21 0.15 40.43 -18.73
C ALA A 21 -0.99 41.45 -18.58
N CYS A 22 -1.99 41.14 -17.75
CA CYS A 22 -2.95 42.12 -17.26
C CYS A 22 -2.79 42.31 -15.75
N ILE A 23 -2.27 43.47 -15.39
CA ILE A 23 -2.24 43.99 -14.02
C ILE A 23 -3.66 44.40 -13.64
N SER A 24 -4.29 43.69 -12.70
CA SER A 24 -5.29 44.27 -11.78
C SER A 24 -5.55 43.32 -10.61
N GLY A 25 -5.76 43.87 -9.42
CA GLY A 25 -5.86 43.13 -8.17
C GLY A 25 -7.20 42.41 -7.99
N ALA A 26 -7.40 41.27 -8.67
CA ALA A 26 -8.44 40.32 -8.30
C ALA A 26 -7.99 39.50 -7.09
N PRO A 27 -8.84 39.26 -6.08
CA PRO A 27 -8.50 38.34 -5.00
C PRO A 27 -8.26 36.95 -5.57
N MET A 28 -7.17 36.31 -5.12
CA MET A 28 -6.83 34.91 -5.48
C MET A 28 -8.09 34.05 -5.47
N PRO A 29 -8.47 33.39 -6.59
CA PRO A 29 -9.64 32.54 -6.60
C PRO A 29 -9.40 31.44 -5.58
N ARG A 30 -10.19 31.50 -4.49
CA ARG A 30 -10.10 30.61 -3.34
C ARG A 30 -10.05 29.18 -3.86
N LEU A 31 -8.87 28.55 -3.80
CA LEU A 31 -8.59 27.29 -4.47
C LEU A 31 -9.68 26.29 -4.06
N PHE A 32 -10.62 26.05 -4.98
CA PHE A 32 -11.69 25.10 -4.78
C PHE A 32 -11.01 23.75 -4.78
N LEU A 33 -10.69 23.27 -3.56
CA LEU A 33 -10.02 22.01 -3.31
C LEU A 33 -11.01 20.90 -3.68
N CYS A 34 -11.13 20.68 -4.99
CA CYS A 34 -12.03 19.71 -5.58
C CYS A 34 -11.59 18.34 -5.07
N ARG A 35 -12.33 17.81 -4.09
CA ARG A 35 -12.15 16.45 -3.55
C ARG A 35 -12.57 15.41 -4.61
N ARG A 36 -11.95 15.41 -5.78
CA ARG A 36 -12.10 14.39 -6.80
C ARG A 36 -11.39 13.11 -6.32
N HIS A 37 -12.21 12.32 -5.63
CA HIS A 37 -12.12 10.89 -5.37
C HIS A 37 -11.00 10.13 -6.12
N GLY A 38 -10.23 9.31 -5.40
CA GLY A 38 -9.27 8.35 -5.97
C GLY A 38 -7.82 8.69 -5.62
N TRP A 39 -7.26 9.68 -6.30
CA TRP A 39 -5.83 10.01 -6.39
C TRP A 39 -4.97 9.76 -5.13
N TRP A 40 -5.40 10.23 -3.95
CA TRP A 40 -4.64 10.03 -2.70
C TRP A 40 -4.50 8.55 -2.28
N ARG A 41 -5.50 7.72 -2.59
CA ARG A 41 -5.50 6.28 -2.35
C ARG A 41 -4.60 5.56 -3.33
N ASP A 42 -4.63 5.98 -4.59
CA ASP A 42 -3.82 5.38 -5.66
C ASP A 42 -2.33 5.71 -5.44
N MET A 43 -2.00 6.96 -5.08
CA MET A 43 -0.64 7.34 -4.66
C MET A 43 -0.16 6.57 -3.43
N ALA A 44 -0.99 6.45 -2.38
CA ALA A 44 -0.64 5.66 -1.20
C ALA A 44 -0.42 4.16 -1.52
N GLN A 45 -1.18 3.60 -2.47
CA GLN A 45 -0.96 2.24 -2.95
C GLN A 45 0.34 2.12 -3.76
N HIS A 46 0.70 3.11 -4.57
CA HIS A 46 1.99 3.13 -5.26
C HIS A 46 3.18 3.28 -4.29
N GLU A 47 3.03 4.06 -3.21
CA GLU A 47 4.01 4.13 -2.11
C GLU A 47 4.15 2.79 -1.38
N GLU A 48 3.03 2.08 -1.13
CA GLU A 48 3.02 0.73 -0.53
C GLU A 48 3.68 -0.32 -1.45
N ASP A 49 3.32 -0.38 -2.73
CA ASP A 49 3.93 -1.29 -3.72
C ASP A 49 5.44 -1.04 -3.87
N ALA A 50 5.88 0.22 -3.83
CA ALA A 50 7.29 0.60 -3.89
C ALA A 50 8.06 0.18 -2.62
N LEU A 51 7.51 0.46 -1.43
CA LEU A 51 8.06 0.02 -0.16
C LEU A 51 8.15 -1.51 -0.08
N HIS A 52 7.12 -2.23 -0.51
CA HIS A 52 7.09 -3.70 -0.54
C HIS A 52 8.18 -4.26 -1.45
N THR A 53 8.30 -3.73 -2.66
CA THR A 53 9.37 -4.14 -3.61
C THR A 53 10.77 -3.90 -3.03
N PHE A 54 10.97 -2.77 -2.34
CA PHE A 54 12.24 -2.44 -1.70
C PHE A 54 12.54 -3.38 -0.51
N VAL A 55 11.59 -3.54 0.41
CA VAL A 55 11.71 -4.45 1.57
C VAL A 55 12.00 -5.88 1.10
N TRP A 56 11.29 -6.41 0.11
CA TRP A 56 11.54 -7.74 -0.43
C TRP A 56 13.00 -7.91 -0.89
N ARG A 57 13.50 -6.99 -1.71
CA ARG A 57 14.90 -7.02 -2.20
C ARG A 57 15.91 -6.99 -1.05
N THR A 58 15.70 -6.11 -0.06
CA THR A 58 16.59 -6.04 1.10
C THR A 58 16.54 -7.32 1.93
N LEU A 59 15.36 -7.89 2.20
CA LEU A 59 15.25 -9.13 2.96
C LEU A 59 15.94 -10.31 2.27
N THR A 60 15.91 -10.40 0.93
CA THR A 60 16.66 -11.42 0.18
C THR A 60 18.19 -11.28 0.25
N MET A 61 18.70 -10.17 0.80
CA MET A 61 20.15 -9.93 0.97
C MET A 61 20.59 -9.94 2.44
N LEU A 62 19.74 -9.53 3.37
CA LEU A 62 20.14 -9.31 4.78
C LEU A 62 19.69 -10.40 5.75
N LEU A 63 18.76 -11.29 5.35
CA LEU A 63 18.34 -12.41 6.19
C LEU A 63 19.35 -13.56 6.13
N PRO A 64 19.53 -14.32 7.23
CA PRO A 64 20.33 -15.54 7.22
C PRO A 64 19.62 -16.65 6.44
N ASP A 65 20.38 -17.66 5.99
CA ASP A 65 19.88 -18.79 5.20
C ASP A 65 18.75 -19.59 5.89
N ASP A 66 18.68 -19.57 7.24
CA ASP A 66 17.63 -20.23 8.03
C ASP A 66 16.38 -19.35 8.28
N ALA A 67 16.31 -18.16 7.68
CA ALA A 67 15.13 -17.29 7.65
C ALA A 67 14.52 -17.20 6.24
N VAL A 68 13.29 -17.70 6.08
CA VAL A 68 12.61 -17.79 4.78
C VAL A 68 11.50 -16.74 4.68
N PRO A 69 11.69 -15.62 3.95
CA PRO A 69 10.66 -14.62 3.71
C PRO A 69 9.73 -15.02 2.55
N TRP A 70 8.47 -14.60 2.60
CA TRP A 70 7.57 -14.60 1.44
C TRP A 70 6.54 -13.47 1.49
N SER A 71 5.85 -13.22 0.37
CA SER A 71 4.82 -12.19 0.24
C SER A 71 3.42 -12.76 -0.05
N SER A 72 2.38 -12.13 0.48
CA SER A 72 0.96 -12.51 0.39
C SER A 72 0.19 -11.57 -0.54
N GLU A 73 0.45 -11.62 -1.85
CA GLU A 73 -0.12 -10.70 -2.83
C GLU A 73 -1.67 -10.82 -2.97
N ASN A 74 -2.43 -9.86 -2.43
CA ASN A 74 -3.90 -9.94 -2.27
C ASN A 74 -4.68 -8.85 -3.03
N ARG A 75 -4.25 -8.52 -4.26
CA ARG A 75 -4.93 -7.54 -5.14
C ARG A 75 -6.41 -7.89 -5.39
N ARG A 76 -7.21 -6.84 -5.68
CA ARG A 76 -8.65 -6.94 -6.03
C ARG A 76 -8.82 -7.53 -7.44
N ASN A 77 -9.04 -8.84 -7.51
CA ASN A 77 -9.15 -9.58 -8.78
C ASN A 77 -10.60 -9.69 -9.33
N GLY A 78 -11.49 -8.75 -8.97
CA GLY A 78 -12.92 -8.82 -9.28
C GLY A 78 -13.71 -9.86 -8.47
N ALA A 79 -15.04 -9.85 -8.60
CA ALA A 79 -15.92 -10.63 -7.72
C ALA A 79 -15.76 -12.15 -7.87
N ARG A 80 -15.68 -12.65 -9.12
CA ARG A 80 -15.58 -14.10 -9.41
C ARG A 80 -14.29 -14.71 -8.88
N GLU A 81 -13.15 -14.06 -9.11
CA GLU A 81 -11.87 -14.56 -8.60
C GLU A 81 -11.74 -14.32 -7.10
N GLY A 82 -12.25 -13.21 -6.56
CA GLY A 82 -12.34 -13.00 -5.11
C GLY A 82 -13.11 -14.11 -4.39
N ALA A 83 -14.20 -14.62 -4.98
CA ALA A 83 -14.93 -15.78 -4.46
C ALA A 83 -14.10 -17.08 -4.54
N ARG A 84 -13.43 -17.34 -5.67
CA ARG A 84 -12.55 -18.51 -5.86
C ARG A 84 -11.38 -18.52 -4.87
N ARG A 85 -10.72 -17.38 -4.65
CA ARG A 85 -9.63 -17.24 -3.68
C ARG A 85 -10.12 -17.55 -2.26
N LYS A 86 -11.26 -16.99 -1.84
CA LYS A 86 -11.87 -17.30 -0.53
C LYS A 86 -12.22 -18.78 -0.37
N ALA A 87 -12.79 -19.41 -1.40
CA ALA A 87 -13.11 -20.84 -1.39
C ALA A 87 -11.87 -21.75 -1.31
N ARG A 88 -10.69 -21.25 -1.71
CA ARG A 88 -9.38 -21.90 -1.57
C ARG A 88 -8.64 -21.50 -0.28
N GLY A 89 -9.31 -20.84 0.66
CA GLY A 89 -8.72 -20.46 1.96
C GLY A 89 -7.95 -19.14 1.98
N CYS A 90 -7.95 -18.32 0.92
CA CYS A 90 -7.35 -16.98 1.00
C CYS A 90 -8.14 -16.10 1.98
N ILE A 91 -7.52 -15.76 3.11
CA ILE A 91 -8.15 -14.97 4.18
C ILE A 91 -8.02 -13.46 3.86
N PRO A 92 -9.12 -12.69 3.84
CA PRO A 92 -9.05 -11.24 3.72
C PRO A 92 -8.26 -10.60 4.86
N GLY A 93 -7.38 -9.66 4.53
CA GLY A 93 -6.53 -8.97 5.51
C GLY A 93 -5.36 -9.79 6.05
N ILE A 94 -4.93 -10.83 5.33
CA ILE A 94 -3.62 -11.47 5.56
C ILE A 94 -2.50 -10.41 5.43
N PRO A 95 -1.52 -10.36 6.36
CA PRO A 95 -0.39 -9.44 6.26
C PRO A 95 0.42 -9.63 4.98
N ASP A 96 0.92 -8.52 4.43
CA ASP A 96 1.59 -8.45 3.13
C ASP A 96 2.81 -9.36 3.01
N MET A 97 3.51 -9.61 4.12
CA MET A 97 4.68 -10.49 4.18
C MET A 97 4.71 -11.38 5.43
N ALA A 98 5.44 -12.49 5.34
CA ALA A 98 5.78 -13.34 6.48
C ALA A 98 7.25 -13.79 6.40
N VAL A 99 7.90 -13.97 7.56
CA VAL A 99 9.23 -14.56 7.68
C VAL A 99 9.15 -15.79 8.59
N HIS A 100 9.56 -16.94 8.06
CA HIS A 100 9.67 -18.19 8.80
C HIS A 100 11.08 -18.31 9.34
N TYR A 101 11.23 -18.47 10.65
CA TYR A 101 12.54 -18.54 11.28
C TYR A 101 12.49 -19.41 12.54
N ARG A 102 13.26 -20.51 12.53
CA ARG A 102 13.42 -21.44 13.67
C ARG A 102 12.10 -21.83 14.35
N GLY A 103 11.18 -22.37 13.57
CA GLY A 103 9.86 -22.83 14.05
C GLY A 103 8.85 -21.72 14.39
N ARG A 104 9.19 -20.45 14.14
CA ARG A 104 8.32 -19.29 14.38
C ARG A 104 7.95 -18.61 13.06
N VAL A 105 6.84 -17.87 13.08
CA VAL A 105 6.39 -17.02 11.97
C VAL A 105 6.23 -15.59 12.47
N LEU A 106 6.88 -14.65 11.79
CA LEU A 106 6.70 -13.22 11.99
C LEU A 106 5.93 -12.65 10.80
N TYR A 107 4.81 -12.00 11.05
CA TYR A 107 4.01 -11.35 10.02
C TYR A 107 4.32 -9.85 9.97
N ILE A 108 4.33 -9.29 8.76
CA ILE A 108 4.64 -7.88 8.49
C ILE A 108 3.56 -7.35 7.56
N GLU A 109 2.86 -6.32 8.01
CA GLU A 109 1.97 -5.48 7.20
C GLU A 109 2.73 -4.19 6.85
N LEU A 110 2.76 -3.81 5.59
CA LEU A 110 3.43 -2.61 5.10
C LEU A 110 2.39 -1.52 4.82
N LYS A 111 2.65 -0.28 5.25
CA LYS A 111 1.74 0.85 5.03
C LYS A 111 2.52 2.07 4.53
N ALA A 112 1.90 2.88 3.68
CA ALA A 112 2.41 4.21 3.38
C ALA A 112 2.43 5.07 4.65
N SER A 113 3.14 6.20 4.61
CA SER A 113 3.20 7.18 5.72
C SER A 113 1.81 7.59 6.26
N LYS A 114 0.81 7.65 5.37
CA LYS A 114 -0.61 7.96 5.66
C LYS A 114 -1.53 6.74 5.51
N GLY A 115 -0.97 5.56 5.26
CA GLY A 115 -1.68 4.29 5.17
C GLY A 115 -2.33 3.92 6.51
N THR A 116 -3.51 3.31 6.46
CA THR A 116 -4.23 2.88 7.67
C THR A 116 -4.63 1.41 7.56
N VAL A 117 -4.52 0.69 8.68
CA VAL A 117 -4.91 -0.73 8.75
C VAL A 117 -6.43 -0.84 8.66
N SER A 118 -6.89 -1.55 7.63
CA SER A 118 -8.31 -1.80 7.37
C SER A 118 -8.98 -2.60 8.50
N ARG A 119 -10.32 -2.65 8.50
CA ARG A 119 -11.09 -3.39 9.51
C ARG A 119 -10.79 -4.89 9.47
N GLU A 120 -10.71 -5.44 8.26
CA GLU A 120 -10.45 -6.85 7.99
C GLU A 120 -9.04 -7.25 8.44
N GLN A 121 -8.03 -6.44 8.10
CA GLN A 121 -6.65 -6.61 8.59
C GLN A 121 -6.59 -6.51 10.12
N ARG A 122 -7.19 -5.49 10.73
CA ARG A 122 -7.21 -5.32 12.19
C ARG A 122 -7.78 -6.54 12.90
N ALA A 123 -8.88 -7.09 12.39
CA ALA A 123 -9.50 -8.30 12.92
C ALA A 123 -8.59 -9.53 12.78
N LEU A 124 -7.93 -9.73 11.62
CA LEU A 124 -7.03 -10.86 11.45
C LEU A 124 -5.72 -10.71 12.25
N HIS A 125 -5.16 -9.51 12.33
CA HIS A 125 -3.95 -9.23 13.13
C HIS A 125 -4.20 -9.51 14.61
N ALA A 126 -5.39 -9.18 15.13
CA ALA A 126 -5.79 -9.55 16.48
C ALA A 126 -5.87 -11.07 16.67
N ARG A 127 -6.46 -11.81 15.71
CA ARG A 127 -6.52 -13.27 15.74
C ARG A 127 -5.15 -13.94 15.66
N LEU A 128 -4.25 -13.46 14.81
CA LEU A 128 -2.88 -13.96 14.69
C LEU A 128 -2.09 -13.75 15.99
N ARG A 129 -2.22 -12.56 16.62
CA ARG A 129 -1.61 -12.28 17.93
C ARG A 129 -2.20 -13.15 19.05
N ALA A 130 -3.51 -13.37 19.06
CA ALA A 130 -4.16 -14.28 20.00
C ALA A 130 -3.73 -15.75 19.82
N ALA A 131 -3.36 -16.15 18.59
CA ALA A 131 -2.76 -17.45 18.29
C ALA A 131 -1.24 -17.52 18.58
N GLY A 132 -0.66 -16.51 19.23
CA GLY A 132 0.75 -16.47 19.63
C GLY A 132 1.73 -15.91 18.58
N PHE A 133 1.27 -15.58 17.37
CA PHE A 133 2.13 -15.02 16.32
C PHE A 133 2.42 -13.53 16.54
N LYS A 134 3.56 -13.08 16.01
CA LYS A 134 3.96 -11.67 16.03
C LYS A 134 3.50 -11.01 14.73
N VAL A 135 2.93 -9.82 14.83
CA VAL A 135 2.46 -9.04 13.67
C VAL A 135 2.93 -7.60 13.82
N GLY A 136 3.88 -7.19 12.99
CA GLY A 136 4.34 -5.81 12.85
C GLY A 136 3.49 -5.06 11.83
N VAL A 137 3.30 -3.76 12.05
CA VAL A 137 2.76 -2.84 11.03
C VAL A 137 3.83 -1.78 10.83
N CYS A 138 4.45 -1.75 9.64
CA CYS A 138 5.67 -1.02 9.37
C CYS A 138 5.45 -0.02 8.22
N GLN A 139 5.99 1.18 8.37
CA GLN A 139 5.93 2.28 7.38
C GLN A 139 7.27 2.59 6.71
N SER A 140 8.33 1.86 7.06
CA SER A 140 9.66 1.98 6.46
C SER A 140 10.43 0.66 6.54
N LEU A 141 11.52 0.55 5.77
CA LEU A 141 12.45 -0.56 5.89
C LEU A 141 13.04 -0.68 7.31
N ASP A 142 13.38 0.43 7.94
CA ASP A 142 13.97 0.41 9.28
C ASP A 142 13.02 -0.19 10.32
N GLN A 143 11.73 0.14 10.25
CA GLN A 143 10.71 -0.48 11.11
C GLN A 143 10.55 -1.97 10.85
N VAL A 144 10.73 -2.45 9.61
CA VAL A 144 10.75 -3.88 9.29
C VAL A 144 11.98 -4.55 9.91
N LEU A 145 13.16 -3.98 9.71
CA LEU A 145 14.40 -4.54 10.24
C LEU A 145 14.42 -4.54 11.77
N GLU A 146 13.89 -3.50 12.40
CA GLU A 146 13.81 -3.43 13.86
C GLU A 146 12.81 -4.45 14.42
N PHE A 147 11.62 -4.56 13.82
CA PHE A 147 10.66 -5.61 14.19
C PHE A 147 11.25 -7.03 14.07
N LEU A 148 12.08 -7.28 13.06
CA LEU A 148 12.80 -8.55 12.91
C LEU A 148 13.83 -8.76 14.04
N ARG A 149 14.66 -7.74 14.34
CA ARG A 149 15.65 -7.78 15.45
C ARG A 149 15.00 -8.00 16.81
N GLU A 150 13.95 -7.23 17.15
CA GLU A 150 13.19 -7.34 18.39
C GLU A 150 12.63 -8.74 18.61
N ASN A 151 12.28 -9.45 17.53
CA ASN A 151 11.75 -10.81 17.59
C ASN A 151 12.84 -11.89 17.37
N GLY A 152 14.12 -11.49 17.40
CA GLY A 152 15.28 -12.37 17.42
C GLY A 152 15.64 -12.98 16.06
N VAL A 153 15.25 -12.35 14.96
CA VAL A 153 15.80 -12.64 13.63
C VAL A 153 17.03 -11.74 13.43
N PRO A 154 18.24 -12.29 13.27
CA PRO A 154 19.40 -11.48 12.95
C PRO A 154 19.26 -10.92 11.53
N VAL A 155 19.70 -9.68 11.33
CA VAL A 155 19.77 -9.05 10.01
C VAL A 155 21.19 -8.52 9.79
N ALA A 156 21.79 -8.88 8.66
CA ALA A 156 23.16 -8.53 8.33
C ALA A 156 23.29 -7.04 7.95
N GLY A 157 23.37 -6.17 8.95
CA GLY A 157 23.71 -4.75 8.75
C GLY A 157 22.80 -3.77 9.49
N LYS A 158 23.32 -2.54 9.61
CA LYS A 158 22.54 -1.35 9.93
C LYS A 158 22.24 -0.63 8.61
N VAL A 159 20.97 -0.36 8.34
CA VAL A 159 20.62 0.69 7.38
C VAL A 159 20.98 2.01 8.06
N MET A 160 21.80 2.81 7.40
CA MET A 160 22.07 4.18 7.83
C MET A 160 20.91 5.05 7.35
N ALA A 161 20.34 5.82 8.27
CA ALA A 161 19.31 6.83 7.97
C ALA A 161 19.90 8.06 7.27
#